data_AF-A0A0D8Y4F9-F1
#
_entry.id   AF-A0A0D8Y4F9-F1
#
_cell.length_a   1.000
_cell.length_b   1.000
_cell.length_c   1.000
_cell.angle_alpha   90.00
_cell.angle_beta   90.00
_cell.angle_gamma   90.00
#
_symmetry.space_group_name_H-M   'P 1'
#
loop_
_entity.id
_entity.type
_entity.pdbx_description
1 polymer ?
#
loop_
_entity_poly.entity_id
_entity_poly.type
_entity_poly.pdbx_seq_one_letter_code
_entity_poly.pdbx_strand_id
1 'polypeptide(L)'
;MRSAIVLYMIQILLFVSYIQSIHSNNNALWNLGEVGECVLHYFPLVYNDYGCWCGIGGAHEPVDGIDRCCMHHDKCYDAAVSKKICFDTPWEYIDNYNWKCVNSTAICDEHNHPCQAALCSCDVAVVKCWSQYPKPLKKKHCTHKKIISTEKPKFLQH
;
A
#
# COMPACT_ATOMS: atom_id res chain seq x y z
N MET A 1 -42.63 21.24 21.85
CA MET A 1 -41.91 21.39 20.56
C MET A 1 -40.42 21.64 20.74
N ARG A 2 -39.98 22.63 21.52
CA ARG A 2 -38.54 22.93 21.73
C ARG A 2 -37.74 21.78 22.36
N SER A 3 -38.28 21.06 23.34
CA SER A 3 -37.58 19.96 24.00
C SER A 3 -37.38 18.72 23.12
N ALA A 4 -38.30 18.44 22.19
CA ALA A 4 -38.17 17.33 21.25
C ALA A 4 -37.07 17.58 20.21
N ILE A 5 -36.88 18.84 19.81
CA ILE A 5 -35.79 19.25 18.90
C ILE A 5 -34.43 19.04 19.58
N VAL A 6 -34.29 19.41 20.86
CA VAL A 6 -33.05 19.21 21.62
C VAL A 6 -32.69 17.72 21.74
N LEU A 7 -33.68 16.87 22.03
CA LEU A 7 -33.46 15.41 22.12
C LEU A 7 -33.06 14.82 20.76
N TYR A 8 -33.67 15.27 19.66
CA TYR A 8 -33.31 14.84 18.31
C TYR A 8 -31.88 15.28 17.93
N MET A 9 -31.48 16.50 18.29
CA MET A 9 -30.11 16.98 18.06
C MET A 9 -29.07 16.17 18.84
N ILE A 10 -29.37 15.79 20.09
CA ILE A 10 -28.47 14.94 20.89
C ILE A 10 -28.36 13.53 20.28
N GLN A 11 -29.47 12.95 19.82
CA GLN A 11 -29.47 11.66 19.13
C GLN A 11 -28.66 11.69 17.83
N ILE A 12 -28.78 12.77 17.03
CA ILE A 12 -27.94 12.98 15.84
C ILE A 12 -26.46 13.08 16.22
N LEU A 13 -26.11 13.87 17.24
CA LEU A 13 -24.71 14.05 17.65
C LEU A 13 -24.08 12.73 18.15
N LEU A 14 -24.82 11.94 18.92
CA LEU A 14 -24.38 10.62 19.37
C LEU A 14 -24.24 9.64 18.20
N PHE A 15 -25.16 9.69 17.23
CA PHE A 15 -25.08 8.88 16.01
C PHE A 15 -23.89 9.30 15.13
N VAL A 16 -23.64 10.59 14.93
CA VAL A 16 -22.49 11.10 14.18
C VAL A 16 -21.16 10.72 14.86
N SER A 17 -21.09 10.81 16.19
CA SER A 17 -19.90 10.38 16.96
C SER A 17 -19.65 8.88 16.81
N TYR A 18 -20.72 8.07 16.76
CA TYR A 18 -20.65 6.63 16.50
C TYR A 18 -20.23 6.31 15.05
N ILE A 19 -20.72 7.07 14.06
CA ILE A 19 -20.29 6.94 12.66
C ILE A 19 -18.81 7.32 12.49
N GLN A 20 -18.31 8.34 13.20
CA GLN A 20 -16.89 8.70 13.19
C GLN A 20 -16.00 7.55 13.69
N SER A 21 -16.45 6.80 14.69
CA SER A 21 -15.73 5.60 15.19
C SER A 21 -15.77 4.40 14.25
N ILE A 22 -16.62 4.41 13.22
CA ILE A 22 -16.76 3.36 12.21
C ILE A 22 -15.96 3.67 10.94
N HIS A 23 -15.29 4.83 10.85
CA HIS A 23 -14.42 5.13 9.71
C HIS A 23 -13.11 4.34 9.78
N SER A 24 -13.20 3.05 9.46
CA SER A 24 -12.05 2.28 8.98
C SER A 24 -11.60 2.93 7.67
N ASN A 25 -10.47 3.64 7.71
CA ASN A 25 -9.81 4.13 6.52
C ASN A 25 -9.29 2.90 5.75
N ASN A 26 -10.14 2.32 4.91
CA ASN A 26 -9.87 1.09 4.15
C ASN A 26 -8.97 1.37 2.96
N ASN A 27 -7.66 1.51 3.11
CA ASN A 27 -6.79 1.70 1.95
C ASN A 27 -5.33 1.35 2.25
N ALA A 28 -4.90 0.10 2.03
CA ALA A 28 -3.46 -0.17 2.00
C ALA A 28 -2.72 0.64 0.91
N LEU A 29 -3.43 1.04 -0.16
CA LEU A 29 -2.93 2.03 -1.13
C LEU A 29 -2.63 3.40 -0.50
N TRP A 30 -3.37 3.82 0.53
CA TRP A 30 -3.02 5.03 1.29
C TRP A 30 -1.79 4.80 2.16
N ASN A 31 -1.62 3.61 2.76
CA ASN A 31 -0.44 3.37 3.60
C ASN A 31 0.88 3.48 2.82
N LEU A 32 1.00 2.87 1.64
CA LEU A 32 2.19 3.05 0.80
C LEU A 32 2.39 4.53 0.43
N GLY A 33 1.30 5.24 0.17
CA GLY A 33 1.30 6.68 -0.10
C GLY A 33 1.88 7.50 1.04
N GLU A 34 1.39 7.29 2.26
CA GLU A 34 1.81 8.02 3.45
C GLU A 34 3.22 7.61 3.93
N VAL A 35 3.57 6.33 3.85
CA VAL A 35 4.96 5.86 4.06
C VAL A 35 5.90 6.54 3.07
N GLY A 36 5.49 6.63 1.81
CA GLY A 36 6.19 7.37 0.77
C GLY A 36 6.40 8.83 1.12
N GLU A 37 5.34 9.52 1.56
CA GLU A 37 5.42 10.92 1.96
C GLU A 37 6.36 11.15 3.15
N CYS A 38 6.33 10.27 4.16
CA CYS A 38 7.24 10.32 5.30
C CYS A 38 8.72 10.26 4.91
N VAL A 39 9.08 9.31 4.03
CA VAL A 39 10.49 9.01 3.71
C VAL A 39 11.02 9.83 2.54
N LEU A 40 10.19 10.06 1.52
CA LEU A 40 10.58 10.76 0.29
C LEU A 40 10.31 12.26 0.36
N HIS A 41 9.52 12.72 1.34
CA HIS A 41 9.04 14.11 1.46
C HIS A 41 8.13 14.57 0.32
N TYR A 42 7.49 13.61 -0.38
CA TYR A 42 6.42 13.87 -1.34
C TYR A 42 5.58 12.61 -1.55
N PHE A 43 4.33 12.80 -1.95
CA PHE A 43 3.43 11.69 -2.22
C PHE A 43 3.86 10.88 -3.48
N PRO A 44 4.01 9.55 -3.42
CA PRO A 44 4.73 8.73 -4.41
C PRO A 44 3.98 8.42 -5.72
N LEU A 45 3.01 9.25 -6.16
CA LEU A 45 2.22 9.00 -7.40
C LEU A 45 3.05 8.96 -8.69
N VAL A 46 4.27 9.51 -8.65
CA VAL A 46 5.22 9.46 -9.77
C VAL A 46 5.68 8.04 -10.08
N TYR A 47 5.58 7.12 -9.12
CA TYR A 47 5.95 5.71 -9.29
C TYR A 47 4.79 4.84 -9.79
N ASN A 48 3.54 5.29 -9.67
CA ASN A 48 2.41 4.52 -10.19
C ASN A 48 2.52 4.35 -11.73
N ASP A 49 2.34 3.14 -12.24
CA ASP A 49 2.52 2.79 -13.66
C ASP A 49 3.89 3.19 -14.25
N TYR A 50 4.92 3.21 -13.40
CA TYR A 50 6.31 3.39 -13.83
C TYR A 50 6.89 2.05 -14.30
N GLY A 51 7.40 2.00 -15.52
CA GLY A 51 8.10 0.83 -16.03
C GLY A 51 7.20 -0.41 -16.17
N CYS A 52 7.81 -1.58 -16.02
CA CYS A 52 7.18 -2.87 -16.21
C CYS A 52 6.60 -3.48 -14.93
N TRP A 53 6.96 -2.98 -13.75
CA TRP A 53 6.58 -3.55 -12.46
C TRP A 53 5.79 -2.59 -11.57
N CYS A 54 6.09 -1.29 -11.54
CA CYS A 54 5.34 -0.41 -10.63
C CYS A 54 3.87 -0.26 -11.06
N GLY A 55 2.92 -0.60 -10.20
CA GLY A 55 1.48 -0.53 -10.46
C GLY A 55 0.82 -1.91 -10.50
N ILE A 56 -0.28 -2.06 -11.24
CA ILE A 56 -1.00 -3.34 -11.33
C ILE A 56 -0.27 -4.29 -12.29
N GLY A 57 -0.08 -5.53 -11.83
CA GLY A 57 0.61 -6.58 -12.58
C GLY A 57 2.12 -6.37 -12.61
N GLY A 58 2.83 -7.19 -13.38
CA GLY A 58 4.29 -7.09 -13.44
C GLY A 58 4.88 -8.26 -14.21
N ALA A 59 5.81 -7.97 -15.12
CA ALA A 59 6.50 -8.97 -15.93
C ALA A 59 7.73 -8.34 -16.60
N HIS A 60 8.55 -9.19 -17.22
CA HIS A 60 9.73 -8.78 -18.00
C HIS A 60 10.85 -8.15 -17.16
N GLU A 61 11.93 -7.73 -17.82
CA GLU A 61 13.07 -7.10 -17.15
C GLU A 61 12.71 -5.67 -16.70
N PRO A 62 13.04 -5.26 -15.46
CA PRO A 62 12.82 -3.90 -15.02
C PRO A 62 13.56 -2.87 -15.89
N VAL A 63 12.89 -1.76 -16.22
CA VAL A 63 13.46 -0.73 -17.12
C VAL A 63 14.62 0.05 -16.49
N ASP A 64 14.72 0.07 -15.16
CA ASP A 64 15.83 0.61 -14.38
C ASP A 64 15.76 0.18 -12.90
N GLY A 65 16.54 0.85 -12.05
CA GLY A 65 16.59 0.60 -10.61
C GLY A 65 15.31 0.94 -9.85
N ILE A 66 14.54 1.94 -10.29
CA ILE A 66 13.25 2.29 -9.67
C ILE A 66 12.23 1.18 -9.96
N ASP A 67 12.16 0.74 -11.22
CA ASP A 67 11.27 -0.35 -11.61
C ASP A 67 11.68 -1.67 -10.94
N ARG A 68 12.98 -1.87 -10.69
CA ARG A 68 13.48 -3.02 -9.93
C ARG A 68 13.03 -2.98 -8.47
N CYS A 69 12.91 -1.80 -7.85
CA CYS A 69 12.30 -1.67 -6.51
C CYS A 69 10.87 -2.22 -6.50
N CYS A 70 10.08 -1.89 -7.52
CA CYS A 70 8.69 -2.37 -7.65
C CYS A 70 8.63 -3.87 -7.91
N MET A 71 9.53 -4.42 -8.72
CA MET A 71 9.65 -5.89 -8.86
C MET A 71 9.87 -6.58 -7.50
N HIS A 72 10.73 -6.01 -6.65
CA HIS A 72 10.97 -6.56 -5.32
C HIS A 72 9.78 -6.39 -4.39
N HIS A 73 9.03 -5.29 -4.51
CA HIS A 73 7.80 -5.05 -3.78
C HIS A 73 6.72 -6.09 -4.11
N ASP A 74 6.44 -6.30 -5.40
CA ASP A 74 5.49 -7.33 -5.86
C ASP A 74 5.88 -8.72 -5.37
N LYS A 75 7.16 -9.07 -5.47
CA LYS A 75 7.67 -10.35 -4.97
C LYS A 75 7.58 -10.48 -3.46
N CYS A 76 7.67 -9.37 -2.73
CA CYS A 76 7.52 -9.35 -1.27
C CYS A 76 6.07 -9.68 -0.89
N TYR A 77 5.09 -9.10 -1.59
CA TYR A 77 3.67 -9.42 -1.44
C TYR A 77 3.40 -10.89 -1.81
N ASP A 78 3.86 -11.35 -2.98
CA ASP A 78 3.74 -12.75 -3.42
C ASP A 78 4.36 -13.73 -2.37
N ALA A 79 5.46 -13.32 -1.72
CA ALA A 79 6.09 -14.11 -0.66
C ALA A 79 5.23 -14.20 0.62
N ALA A 80 4.53 -13.14 1.00
CA ALA A 80 3.62 -13.14 2.15
C ALA A 80 2.42 -14.09 1.92
N VAL A 81 1.88 -14.10 0.71
CA VAL A 81 0.79 -14.99 0.29
C VAL A 81 1.27 -16.44 0.20
N SER A 82 2.37 -16.70 -0.50
CA SER A 82 2.89 -18.08 -0.68
C SER A 82 3.29 -18.76 0.64
N LYS A 83 3.77 -17.98 1.62
CA LYS A 83 4.06 -18.46 2.99
C LYS A 83 2.80 -18.62 3.86
N LYS A 84 1.60 -18.36 3.33
CA LYS A 84 0.33 -18.36 4.05
C LYS A 84 0.31 -17.41 5.26
N ILE A 85 1.12 -16.36 5.22
CA ILE A 85 1.12 -15.29 6.22
C ILE A 85 -0.09 -14.39 5.95
N CYS A 86 -0.32 -14.11 4.68
CA CYS A 86 -1.53 -13.48 4.18
C CYS A 86 -2.39 -14.48 3.40
N PHE A 87 -3.68 -14.20 3.25
CA PHE A 87 -4.53 -14.96 2.34
C PHE A 87 -4.22 -14.59 0.87
N ASP A 88 -4.86 -15.23 -0.11
CA ASP A 88 -4.74 -14.88 -1.55
C ASP A 88 -6.08 -14.29 -2.01
N THR A 89 -6.39 -13.11 -1.50
CA THR A 89 -7.59 -12.34 -1.75
C THR A 89 -7.24 -10.91 -2.17
N PRO A 90 -8.06 -10.23 -2.98
CA PRO A 90 -7.87 -8.80 -3.24
C PRO A 90 -7.78 -7.94 -1.96
N TRP A 91 -8.21 -8.49 -0.81
CA TRP A 91 -8.18 -7.83 0.49
C TRP A 91 -6.77 -7.59 1.03
N GLU A 92 -5.76 -8.40 0.69
CA GLU A 92 -4.39 -8.13 1.16
C GLU A 92 -3.81 -6.82 0.62
N TYR A 93 -4.28 -6.37 -0.55
CA TYR A 93 -3.88 -5.08 -1.14
C TYR A 93 -4.66 -3.89 -0.56
N ILE A 94 -5.54 -4.11 0.42
CA ILE A 94 -6.35 -3.09 1.07
C ILE A 94 -6.38 -3.21 2.60
N ASP A 95 -5.76 -4.25 3.18
CA ASP A 95 -5.65 -4.41 4.63
C ASP A 95 -4.79 -3.28 5.21
N ASN A 96 -5.39 -2.50 6.11
CA ASN A 96 -4.71 -1.38 6.73
C ASN A 96 -3.72 -1.91 7.78
N TYR A 97 -2.53 -1.32 7.91
CA TYR A 97 -1.54 -1.66 8.93
C TYR A 97 -1.12 -0.41 9.72
N ASN A 98 -0.72 -0.59 10.97
CA ASN A 98 -0.26 0.50 11.81
C ASN A 98 1.24 0.78 11.59
N TRP A 99 1.61 2.04 11.52
CA TRP A 99 3.00 2.48 11.39
C TRP A 99 3.16 3.91 11.91
N LYS A 100 4.40 4.36 12.08
CA LYS A 100 4.73 5.73 12.49
C LYS A 100 5.89 6.29 11.69
N CYS A 101 5.88 7.61 11.52
CA CYS A 101 7.00 8.36 10.94
C CYS A 101 7.86 8.96 12.06
N VAL A 102 9.14 8.63 12.10
CA VAL A 102 10.11 9.21 13.06
C VAL A 102 11.33 9.67 12.28
N ASN A 103 11.60 10.99 12.26
CA ASN A 103 12.75 11.57 11.56
C ASN A 103 12.90 11.04 10.11
N SER A 104 11.82 11.11 9.33
CA SER A 104 11.78 10.61 7.94
C SER A 104 12.08 9.12 7.77
N THR A 105 11.90 8.35 8.85
CA THR A 105 11.97 6.90 8.85
C THR A 105 10.60 6.36 9.19
N ALA A 106 10.03 5.57 8.27
CA ALA A 106 8.80 4.83 8.52
C ALA A 106 9.11 3.57 9.34
N ILE A 107 8.37 3.37 10.42
CA ILE A 107 8.53 2.26 11.37
C ILE A 107 7.19 1.55 11.51
N CYS A 108 7.15 0.26 11.15
CA CYS A 108 5.98 -0.58 11.33
C CYS A 108 5.69 -0.81 12.82
N ASP A 109 4.41 -0.82 13.19
CA ASP A 109 4.00 -1.17 14.55
C ASP A 109 4.25 -2.66 14.82
N GLU A 110 4.73 -2.97 16.02
CA GLU A 110 5.01 -4.34 16.48
C GLU A 110 3.74 -5.13 16.82
N HIS A 111 2.62 -4.45 17.06
CA HIS A 111 1.32 -5.05 17.36
C HIS A 111 0.51 -5.40 16.11
N ASN A 112 1.02 -5.10 14.92
CA ASN A 112 0.40 -5.54 13.67
C ASN A 112 0.29 -7.07 13.62
N HIS A 113 -0.85 -7.58 13.13
CA HIS A 113 -0.95 -9.03 12.88
C HIS A 113 0.01 -9.45 11.77
N PRO A 114 0.33 -10.75 11.64
CA PRO A 114 1.41 -11.20 10.75
C PRO A 114 1.32 -10.71 9.30
N CYS A 115 0.12 -10.66 8.73
CA CYS A 115 -0.07 -10.11 7.38
C CYS A 115 0.21 -8.61 7.32
N GLN A 116 -0.42 -7.80 8.17
CA GLN A 116 -0.14 -6.35 8.28
C GLN A 116 1.36 -6.05 8.43
N ALA A 117 2.04 -6.78 9.32
CA ALA A 117 3.46 -6.62 9.55
C ALA A 117 4.29 -6.92 8.29
N ALA A 118 3.93 -7.98 7.55
CA ALA A 118 4.59 -8.32 6.29
C ALA A 118 4.38 -7.24 5.22
N LEU A 119 3.13 -6.78 5.02
CA LEU A 119 2.79 -5.74 4.05
C LEU A 119 3.48 -4.42 4.37
N CYS A 120 3.43 -3.98 5.63
CA CYS A 120 4.14 -2.79 6.08
C CYS A 120 5.64 -2.88 5.81
N SER A 121 6.25 -4.04 6.09
CA SER A 121 7.67 -4.23 5.82
C SER A 121 7.99 -4.15 4.33
N CYS A 122 7.13 -4.66 3.46
CA CYS A 122 7.27 -4.56 2.01
C CYS A 122 7.17 -3.08 1.55
N ASP A 123 6.19 -2.33 2.05
CA ASP A 123 5.96 -0.93 1.69
C ASP A 123 7.10 -0.01 2.17
N VAL A 124 7.59 -0.22 3.40
CA VAL A 124 8.77 0.49 3.90
C VAL A 124 10.01 0.17 3.05
N ALA A 125 10.17 -1.09 2.62
CA ALA A 125 11.31 -1.51 1.82
C ALA A 125 11.30 -0.88 0.42
N VAL A 126 10.16 -0.83 -0.27
CA VAL A 126 10.08 -0.22 -1.62
C VAL A 126 10.33 1.27 -1.56
N VAL A 127 9.80 1.97 -0.56
CA VAL A 127 10.00 3.41 -0.39
C VAL A 127 11.45 3.74 -0.04
N LYS A 128 12.10 2.93 0.82
CA LYS A 128 13.54 3.04 1.08
C LYS A 128 14.39 2.71 -0.15
N CYS A 129 13.90 1.88 -1.06
CA CYS A 129 14.55 1.62 -2.34
C CYS A 129 14.43 2.83 -3.27
N TRP A 130 13.23 3.41 -3.40
CA TRP A 130 13.00 4.62 -4.19
C TRP A 130 13.84 5.81 -3.72
N SER A 131 14.08 5.97 -2.42
CA SER A 131 14.88 7.07 -1.87
C SER A 131 16.36 7.07 -2.30
N GLN A 132 16.84 5.96 -2.88
CA GLN A 132 18.20 5.84 -3.42
C GLN A 132 18.33 6.44 -4.83
N TYR A 133 17.21 6.82 -5.46
CA TYR A 133 17.19 7.38 -6.81
C TYR A 133 16.64 8.81 -6.81
N PRO A 134 17.03 9.66 -7.77
CA PRO A 134 16.40 10.95 -7.97
C PRO A 134 14.90 10.78 -8.23
N LYS A 135 14.08 11.71 -7.70
CA LYS A 135 12.64 11.76 -8.00
C LYS A 135 12.42 11.78 -9.52
N PRO A 136 11.63 10.83 -10.08
CA PRO A 136 11.35 10.82 -11.51
C PRO A 136 10.63 12.08 -11.96
N LEU A 137 11.14 12.74 -13.01
CA LEU A 137 10.47 13.86 -13.65
C LEU A 137 9.39 13.40 -14.64
N LYS A 138 9.54 12.18 -15.17
CA LYS A 138 8.61 11.52 -16.10
C LYS A 138 8.53 10.04 -15.79
N LYS A 139 7.36 9.46 -15.99
CA LYS A 139 7.16 8.01 -15.91
C LYS A 139 7.80 7.34 -17.12
N LYS A 140 8.56 6.27 -16.88
CA LYS A 140 8.99 5.39 -17.96
C LYS A 140 7.86 4.42 -18.29
N HIS A 141 7.79 4.01 -19.56
CA HIS A 141 6.82 3.01 -20.01
C HIS A 141 7.50 1.65 -20.14
N CYS A 142 6.75 0.59 -19.84
CA CYS A 142 7.12 -0.74 -20.27
C CYS A 142 6.91 -0.87 -21.78
N THR A 143 7.89 -1.43 -22.48
CA THR A 143 7.77 -1.73 -23.93
C THR A 143 6.92 -2.97 -24.20
N HIS A 144 6.65 -3.77 -23.16
CA HIS A 144 5.88 -5.01 -23.23
C HIS A 144 4.56 -4.88 -22.48
N LYS A 145 3.60 -5.75 -22.83
CA LYS A 145 2.35 -5.86 -22.08
C LYS A 145 2.65 -6.43 -20.69
N LYS A 146 2.25 -5.72 -19.63
CA LYS A 146 2.26 -6.26 -18.26
C LYS A 146 1.31 -7.45 -18.16
N ILE A 147 1.69 -8.45 -17.37
CA ILE A 147 0.84 -9.59 -17.06
C ILE A 147 0.15 -9.30 -15.73
N ILE A 148 -1.19 -9.25 -15.76
CA ILE A 148 -2.02 -9.06 -14.55
C ILE A 148 -2.14 -10.41 -13.85
N SER A 149 -2.12 -10.46 -12.52
CA SER A 149 -2.10 -11.69 -11.73
C SER A 149 -3.26 -12.66 -12.01
N THR A 150 -4.40 -12.20 -12.54
CA THR A 150 -5.48 -13.06 -13.04
C THR A 150 -5.07 -13.94 -14.22
N GLU A 151 -3.97 -13.60 -14.89
CA GLU A 151 -3.34 -14.30 -16.00
C GLU A 151 -1.91 -14.77 -15.66
N LYS A 152 -1.42 -14.64 -14.41
CA LYS A 152 -0.09 -15.19 -14.04
C LYS A 152 -0.13 -16.71 -14.29
N PRO A 153 0.63 -17.25 -15.26
CA PRO A 153 0.73 -18.69 -15.39
C PRO A 153 1.32 -19.26 -14.10
N LYS A 154 0.81 -20.43 -13.71
CA LYS A 154 1.12 -21.25 -12.54
C LYS A 154 2.60 -21.69 -12.44
N PHE A 155 3.56 -20.82 -12.72
CA PHE A 155 4.97 -21.17 -12.93
C PHE A 155 5.87 -20.93 -11.71
N LEU A 156 5.28 -20.74 -10.53
CA LEU A 156 6.02 -20.75 -9.25
C LEU A 156 5.30 -21.68 -8.27
N GLN A 157 5.29 -22.97 -8.61
CA GLN A 157 5.18 -24.06 -7.64
C GLN A 157 6.43 -24.93 -7.80
N HIS A 158 7.52 -24.52 -7.15
CA HIS A 158 8.64 -25.38 -6.78
C HIS A 158 9.00 -25.09 -5.33
#